data_AF-A0A9P1JFL7-F1
#
_entry.id   AF-A0A9P1JFL7-F1
#
_cell.length_a   1.000
_cell.length_b   1.000
_cell.length_c   1.000
_cell.angle_alpha   90.00
_cell.angle_beta   90.00
_cell.angle_gamma   90.00
#
_symmetry.space_group_name_H-M   'P 1'
#
loop_
_entity.id
_entity.type
_entity.pdbx_description
1 polymer ?
#
loop_
_entity_poly.entity_id
_entity_poly.type
_entity_poly.pdbx_seq_one_letter_code
_entity_poly.pdbx_strand_id
1 'polypeptide(L)' 'MVDIPKFVRAKTKQGAVRRIEDIRVLLATNSRASEDDEYKQLMNTLIRAAGLRPEVKFDREKFEQLRALQGNFRKGGK' A
#
# COMPACT_ATOMS: atom_id res chain seq x y z
N MET A 1 0.30 2.58 -33.61
CA MET A 1 -1.03 2.78 -33.00
C MET A 1 -0.89 2.56 -31.50
N VAL A 2 -1.31 3.50 -30.66
CA VAL A 2 -1.10 3.42 -29.20
C VAL A 2 -2.08 2.42 -28.60
N ASP A 3 -1.58 1.51 -27.76
CA ASP A 3 -2.39 0.47 -27.10
C ASP A 3 -3.15 1.06 -25.91
N ILE A 4 -4.32 1.65 -26.20
CA ILE A 4 -5.20 2.34 -25.25
C ILE A 4 -5.54 1.44 -24.03
N PRO A 5 -5.91 0.15 -24.19
CA PRO A 5 -6.14 -0.75 -23.07
C PRO A 5 -4.96 -0.88 -22.09
N LYS A 6 -3.73 -0.90 -22.60
CA LYS A 6 -2.52 -0.99 -21.76
C LYS A 6 -2.33 0.26 -20.90
N PHE A 7 -2.58 1.44 -21.46
CA PHE A 7 -2.50 2.71 -20.73
C PHE A 7 -3.58 2.84 -19.66
N VAL A 8 -4.82 2.42 -19.97
CA VAL A 8 -5.90 2.42 -18.99
C VAL A 8 -5.54 1.55 -17.78
N ARG A 9 -5.03 0.32 -18.01
CA ARG A 9 -4.58 -0.56 -16.92
C ARG A 9 -3.47 0.05 -16.08
N ALA A 10 -2.47 0.67 -16.72
CA ALA A 10 -1.37 1.32 -16.01
C ALA A 10 -1.85 2.49 -15.14
N LYS A 11 -2.76 3.33 -15.66
CA LYS A 11 -3.33 4.46 -14.92
C LYS A 11 -4.20 3.99 -13.75
N THR A 12 -5.00 2.94 -13.95
CA THR A 12 -5.81 2.35 -12.86
C THR A 12 -4.92 1.82 -11.74
N LYS A 13 -3.82 1.15 -12.09
CA LYS A 13 -2.83 0.66 -11.11
C LYS A 13 -2.21 1.81 -10.31
N GLN A 14 -1.75 2.86 -11.00
CA GLN A 14 -1.17 4.05 -10.35
C GLN A 14 -2.18 4.76 -9.44
N GLY A 15 -3.43 4.91 -9.88
CA GLY A 15 -4.49 5.52 -9.08
C GLY A 15 -4.83 4.71 -7.83
N ALA A 16 -4.83 3.38 -7.93
CA ALA A 16 -5.06 2.50 -6.78
C ALA A 16 -3.95 2.61 -5.72
N VAL A 17 -2.68 2.64 -6.15
CA VAL A 17 -1.53 2.82 -5.25
C VAL A 17 -1.62 4.14 -4.50
N ARG A 18 -1.88 5.24 -5.22
CA ARG A 18 -2.00 6.57 -4.60
C ARG A 18 -3.14 6.65 -3.57
N ARG A 19 -4.29 6.04 -3.87
CA ARG A 19 -5.41 5.97 -2.91
C ARG A 19 -5.07 5.18 -1.65
N ILE A 20 -4.30 4.10 -1.76
CA ILE A 20 -3.83 3.34 -0.60
C ILE A 20 -2.94 4.22 0.29
N GLU A 21 -2.03 4.99 -0.31
CA GLU A 21 -1.15 5.91 0.41
C GLU A 21 -1.96 6.99 1.13
N ASP A 22 -2.89 7.64 0.44
CA ASP A 22 -3.74 8.69 1.01
C ASP A 22 -4.56 8.16 2.22
N ILE A 23 -5.17 6.98 2.08
CA ILE A 23 -5.92 6.34 3.18
C ILE A 23 -5.00 6.03 4.37
N ARG A 24 -3.79 5.51 4.11
CA ARG A 24 -2.81 5.22 5.17
C ARG A 24 -2.39 6.49 5.91
N VAL A 25 -2.14 7.57 5.18
CA VAL A 25 -1.80 8.87 5.78
C VAL A 25 -2.96 9.38 6.63
N LEU A 26 -4.20 9.32 6.15
CA LEU A 26 -5.37 9.76 6.90
C LEU A 26 -5.60 8.93 8.18
N LEU A 27 -5.42 7.61 8.12
CA LEU A 27 -5.54 6.76 9.31
C LEU A 27 -4.44 7.02 10.33
N ALA A 28 -3.20 7.18 9.86
CA ALA A 28 -2.05 7.44 10.73
C ALA A 28 -2.11 8.81 11.40
N THR A 29 -2.66 9.82 10.71
CA THR A 29 -2.70 11.21 11.20
C THR A 29 -3.91 11.51 12.08
N ASN A 30 -5.03 10.81 11.88
CA ASN A 30 -6.31 11.20 12.49
C ASN A 30 -6.79 10.26 13.60
N SER A 31 -5.97 9.28 14.02
CA SER A 31 -6.29 8.27 15.05
C SER A 31 -7.68 7.63 14.90
N ARG A 32 -8.22 7.61 13.67
CA ARG A 32 -9.55 7.08 13.40
C ARG A 32 -9.41 5.59 13.12
N ALA A 33 -10.00 4.77 13.99
CA ALA A 33 -10.32 3.40 13.64
C ALA A 33 -11.44 3.46 12.58
N SER A 34 -11.14 2.99 11.38
CA SER A 34 -12.18 2.72 10.39
C SER A 34 -12.93 1.46 10.83
N GLU A 35 -14.23 1.34 10.54
CA GLU A 35 -14.93 0.08 10.81
C GLU A 35 -14.25 -1.06 10.04
N ASP A 36 -13.98 -2.14 10.77
CA ASP A 36 -12.96 -3.12 10.41
C ASP A 36 -13.30 -3.84 9.09
N ASP A 37 -14.59 -4.04 8.81
CA ASP A 37 -15.07 -4.78 7.64
C ASP A 37 -15.11 -3.94 6.36
N GLU A 38 -15.59 -2.70 6.42
CA GLU A 38 -15.59 -1.79 5.28
C GLU A 38 -14.16 -1.44 4.85
N TYR A 39 -13.28 -1.23 5.84
CA TYR A 39 -11.87 -0.98 5.59
C TYR A 39 -11.17 -2.17 4.94
N LYS A 40 -11.40 -3.39 5.43
CA LYS A 40 -10.87 -4.62 4.81
C LYS A 40 -11.34 -4.76 3.37
N GLN A 41 -12.62 -4.49 3.08
CA GLN A 41 -13.15 -4.57 1.72
C GLN A 41 -12.53 -3.54 0.79
N LEU A 42 -12.41 -2.29 1.23
CA LEU A 42 -11.79 -1.20 0.50
C LEU A 42 -10.32 -1.52 0.19
N MET A 43 -9.56 -1.92 1.21
CA MET A 43 -8.14 -2.29 1.06
C MET A 43 -7.96 -3.48 0.13
N ASN A 44 -8.76 -4.52 0.27
CA ASN A 44 -8.71 -5.69 -0.61
C ASN A 44 -8.99 -5.34 -2.08
N THR A 45 -9.92 -4.42 -2.33
CA THR A 45 -10.24 -3.94 -3.68
C THR A 45 -9.07 -3.16 -4.28
N LEU A 46 -8.47 -2.27 -3.51
CA LEU A 46 -7.34 -1.46 -3.95
C LEU A 46 -6.07 -2.31 -4.16
N ILE A 47 -5.81 -3.29 -3.30
CA ILE A 47 -4.69 -4.25 -3.42
C ILE A 47 -4.81 -5.04 -4.72
N ARG A 48 -6.01 -5.58 -5.03
CA ARG A 48 -6.26 -6.28 -6.30
C ARG A 48 -6.08 -5.37 -7.51
N ALA A 49 -6.63 -4.15 -7.45
CA ALA A 49 -6.50 -3.17 -8.54
C ALA A 49 -5.04 -2.72 -8.76
N ALA A 50 -4.23 -2.68 -7.70
CA ALA A 50 -2.81 -2.42 -7.76
C ALA A 50 -2.00 -3.63 -8.24
N GLY A 51 -2.63 -4.79 -8.45
CA GLY A 51 -1.94 -6.04 -8.80
C GLY A 51 -1.01 -6.57 -7.69
N LEU A 52 -1.22 -6.12 -6.45
CA LEU A 52 -0.50 -6.59 -5.29
C LEU A 52 -1.16 -7.90 -4.85
N ARG A 53 -0.36 -8.95 -4.69
CA ARG A 53 -0.85 -10.20 -4.11
C ARG A 53 -0.71 -10.11 -2.59
N PRO A 54 -1.77 -10.37 -1.80
CA PRO A 54 -1.60 -10.51 -0.37
C PRO A 54 -0.66 -11.69 -0.12
N GLU A 55 0.48 -11.43 0.53
CA GLU A 55 1.39 -12.50 0.91
C GLU A 55 0.81 -13.25 2.10
N VAL A 56 0.46 -14.51 1.87
CA VAL A 56 -0.18 -15.39 2.85
C VAL A 56 0.82 -15.90 3.88
N LYS A 57 2.12 -15.68 3.67
CA LYS A 57 3.19 -16.16 4.55
C LYS A 57 4.15 -15.04 4.93
N PHE A 58 4.67 -15.12 6.15
CA PHE A 58 5.73 -14.26 6.63
C PHE A 58 6.98 -14.42 5.75
N ASP A 59 7.45 -13.32 5.17
CA ASP A 59 8.69 -13.26 4.43
C ASP A 59 9.79 -12.64 5.31
N ARG A 60 10.78 -13.46 5.68
CA ARG A 60 11.90 -13.05 6.53
C ARG A 60 12.77 -11.98 5.86
N GLU A 61 12.93 -12.03 4.55
CA GLU A 61 13.76 -11.07 3.82
C GLU A 61 13.15 -9.68 3.88
N LYS A 62 11.85 -9.57 3.61
CA LYS A 62 11.10 -8.30 3.74
C LYS A 62 11.07 -7.78 5.17
N PHE A 63 11.00 -8.68 6.16
CA PHE A 63 11.10 -8.29 7.56
C PHE A 63 12.46 -7.67 7.89
N GLU A 64 13.56 -8.28 7.44
CA GLU A 64 14.90 -7.70 7.65
C GLU A 64 15.08 -6.38 6.88
N GLN A 65 14.51 -6.25 5.67
CA GLN A 65 14.47 -4.97 4.94
C GLN A 65 13.72 -3.88 5.73
N LEU A 66 12.55 -4.19 6.28
CA LEU A 66 11.78 -3.28 7.14
C LEU A 66 12.54 -2.90 8.41
N ARG A 67 13.16 -3.87 9.07
CA ARG A 67 13.99 -3.65 10.26
C ARG A 67 15.17 -2.73 9.95
N ALA A 68 15.83 -2.93 8.82
CA ALA A 68 16.94 -2.08 8.38
C ALA A 68 16.47 -0.64 8.12
N LEU A 69 15.32 -0.46 7.46
CA LEU A 69 14.72 0.87 7.25
C LEU A 69 14.43 1.57 8.58
N GLN A 70 13.77 0.89 9.53
CA GLN A 70 13.44 1.46 10.84
C GLN A 70 14.71 1.79 11.67
N GLY A 71 15.75 0.95 11.57
CA GLY A 71 17.05 1.21 12.16
C GLY A 71 17.74 2.45 11.58
N ASN A 72 17.60 2.68 10.27
CA ASN A 72 18.14 3.86 9.59
C ASN A 72 17.36 5.14 9.93
N PHE A 73 16.03 5.08 10.04
CA PHE A 73 15.20 6.22 10.50
C PHE A 73 15.55 6.66 11.92
N ARG A 74 15.89 5.73 12.84
CA ARG A 74 16.36 6.08 14.19
C ARG A 74 17.75 6.71 14.23
N LYS A 75 18.60 6.48 13.22
CA LYS A 75 19.95 7.06 13.15
C LYS A 75 20.00 8.44 12.47
N GLY A 76 18.97 8.81 11.72
CA GLY A 76 18.87 10.11 11.03
C GLY A 76 18.22 11.25 11.83
N GLY A 77 17.79 11.00 13.07
CA GLY A 77 17.28 12.03 13.98
C GLY A 77 18.41 12.70 14.77
N LYS A 78 19.15 13.59 14.11
CA LYS A 78 19.97 14.63 14.75
C LYS A 78 19.69 15.95 14.06
#